data_AF-A0A381WI92-F1
#
_entry.id   AF-A0A381WI92-F1
#
_cell.length_a   1.000
_cell.length_b   1.000
_cell.length_c   1.000
_cell.angle_alpha   90.00
_cell.angle_beta   90.00
_cell.angle_gamma   90.00
#
_symmetry.space_group_name_H-M   'P 1'
#
loop_
_entity.id
_entity.type
_entity.pdbx_description
1 polymer ?
#
loop_
_entity_poly.entity_id
_entity_poly.type
_entity_poly.pdbx_seq_one_letter_code
_entity_poly.pdbx_strand_id
1 'polypeptide(L)'
;VDKLVAQYPNDVKVVFKNFPLRSHKQANKAALYALAAGRQGKYHEMHNAIMAQFRDLKNNEDLPLQLADEMGLDIQLLQEDMSDPALQKQIYQETNELKSTGLRLAVPKILINGEEFDRKKPLEVHVKELIDRAS
;
A
#
# COMPACT_ATOMS: atom_id res chain seq x y z
N VAL A 1 -3.46 9.19 -8.30
CA VAL A 1 -2.24 8.60 -8.88
C VAL A 1 -2.50 7.94 -10.23
N ASP A 2 -3.62 7.25 -10.42
CA ASP A 2 -3.98 6.61 -11.70
C ASP A 2 -3.94 7.56 -12.91
N LYS A 3 -4.47 8.78 -12.73
CA LYS A 3 -4.39 9.83 -13.76
C LYS A 3 -2.95 10.18 -14.15
N LEU A 4 -2.01 10.22 -13.20
CA LEU A 4 -0.61 10.53 -13.47
C LEU A 4 0.09 9.41 -14.23
N VAL A 5 -0.17 8.15 -13.84
CA VAL A 5 0.36 6.98 -14.55
C VAL A 5 -0.17 6.95 -15.99
N ALA A 6 -1.47 7.24 -16.19
CA ALA A 6 -2.06 7.28 -17.52
C ALA A 6 -1.50 8.41 -18.40
N GLN A 7 -1.23 9.58 -17.81
CA GLN A 7 -0.71 10.74 -18.52
C GLN A 7 0.79 10.62 -18.85
N TYR A 8 1.56 9.95 -17.99
CA TYR A 8 3.02 9.85 -18.07
C TYR A 8 3.47 8.38 -17.93
N PRO A 9 3.06 7.47 -18.84
CA PRO A 9 3.26 6.04 -18.67
C PRO A 9 4.73 5.60 -18.70
N ASN A 10 5.61 6.40 -19.31
CA ASN A 10 7.04 6.13 -19.39
C ASN A 10 7.86 6.81 -18.29
N ASP A 11 7.30 7.85 -17.67
CA ASP A 11 8.02 8.71 -16.71
C ASP A 11 7.57 8.48 -15.26
N VAL A 12 6.35 7.93 -15.07
CA VAL A 12 5.75 7.74 -13.74
C VAL A 12 5.49 6.26 -13.46
N LYS A 13 6.16 5.75 -12.43
CA LYS A 13 5.85 4.46 -11.80
C LYS A 13 5.36 4.67 -10.38
N VAL A 14 4.20 4.10 -10.07
CA VAL A 14 3.64 4.12 -8.70
C VAL A 14 3.89 2.78 -8.05
N VAL A 15 4.42 2.80 -6.84
CA VAL A 15 4.63 1.60 -6.01
C VAL A 15 3.97 1.85 -4.66
N PHE A 16 3.08 0.95 -4.25
CA PHE A 16 2.49 0.95 -2.92
C PHE A 16 3.36 0.11 -2.01
N LYS A 17 3.75 0.68 -0.87
CA LYS A 17 4.57 0.02 0.15
C LYS A 17 3.83 0.03 1.48
N ASN A 18 3.90 -1.08 2.20
CA ASN A 18 3.21 -1.31 3.45
C ASN A 18 4.06 -0.87 4.64
N PHE A 19 3.46 -0.12 5.55
CA PHE A 19 4.08 0.28 6.81
C PHE A 19 3.11 0.04 7.97
N PRO A 20 2.90 -1.23 8.38
CA PRO A 20 2.01 -1.54 9.48
C PRO A 20 2.59 -1.00 10.80
N LEU A 21 1.98 0.07 11.32
CA LEU A 21 2.40 0.65 12.60
C LEU A 21 2.17 -0.36 13.73
N ARG A 22 3.19 -0.57 14.56
CA ARG A 22 3.14 -1.50 15.71
C ARG A 22 2.03 -1.18 16.71
N SER A 23 1.62 0.09 16.80
CA SER A 23 0.48 0.53 17.64
C SER A 23 -0.87 0.06 17.14
N HIS A 24 -0.96 -0.40 15.88
CA HIS A 24 -2.17 -0.96 15.28
C HIS A 24 -2.05 -2.48 15.19
N LYS A 25 -2.59 -3.19 16.19
CA LYS A 25 -2.45 -4.65 16.34
C LYS A 25 -2.77 -5.43 15.05
N GLN A 26 -3.80 -5.02 14.31
CA GLN A 26 -4.26 -5.71 13.10
C GLN A 26 -3.62 -5.22 11.80
N ALA A 27 -2.75 -4.20 11.84
CA ALA A 27 -2.19 -3.60 10.62
C ALA A 27 -1.31 -4.58 9.83
N ASN A 28 -0.54 -5.44 10.51
CA ASN A 28 0.28 -6.42 9.82
C ASN A 28 -0.59 -7.50 9.13
N LYS A 29 -1.57 -8.08 9.84
CA LYS A 29 -2.53 -9.06 9.26
C LYS A 29 -3.25 -8.45 8.05
N ALA A 30 -3.73 -7.21 8.17
CA ALA A 30 -4.36 -6.49 7.06
C ALA A 30 -3.43 -6.27 5.85
N ALA A 31 -2.16 -5.93 6.08
CA ALA A 31 -1.18 -5.78 5.01
C ALA A 31 -0.89 -7.12 4.29
N LEU A 32 -0.83 -8.24 5.02
CA LEU A 32 -0.69 -9.57 4.43
C LEU A 32 -1.89 -9.92 3.54
N TYR A 33 -3.11 -9.66 3.99
CA TYR A 33 -4.31 -9.86 3.17
C TYR A 33 -4.32 -9.00 1.91
N ALA A 34 -3.93 -7.72 2.01
CA ALA A 34 -3.81 -6.86 0.84
C ALA A 34 -2.79 -7.39 -0.17
N LEU A 35 -1.62 -7.83 0.29
CA LEU A 35 -0.58 -8.41 -0.57
C LEU A 35 -1.00 -9.75 -1.19
N ALA A 36 -1.64 -10.63 -0.43
CA ALA A 36 -2.17 -11.91 -0.93
C ALA A 36 -3.26 -11.67 -1.99
N ALA A 37 -4.21 -10.75 -1.73
CA ALA A 37 -5.17 -10.32 -2.75
C ALA A 37 -4.49 -9.71 -3.98
N GLY A 38 -3.34 -9.05 -3.79
CA GLY A 38 -2.49 -8.55 -4.86
C GLY A 38 -1.93 -9.63 -5.79
N ARG A 39 -1.61 -10.81 -5.27
CA ARG A 39 -1.22 -11.97 -6.11
C ARG A 39 -2.36 -12.47 -6.99
N GLN A 40 -3.60 -12.17 -6.61
CA GLN A 40 -4.81 -12.42 -7.40
C GLN A 40 -5.28 -11.17 -8.18
N GLY A 41 -4.46 -10.12 -8.26
CA GLY A 41 -4.75 -8.91 -9.03
C GLY A 41 -5.68 -7.89 -8.35
N LYS A 42 -6.01 -8.06 -7.06
CA LYS A 42 -6.96 -7.19 -6.31
C LYS A 42 -6.34 -6.48 -5.11
N TYR A 43 -5.07 -6.05 -5.22
CA TYR A 43 -4.39 -5.35 -4.12
C TYR A 43 -5.12 -4.07 -3.72
N HIS A 44 -5.49 -3.24 -4.70
CA HIS A 44 -6.07 -1.92 -4.46
C HIS A 44 -7.47 -2.03 -3.86
N GLU A 45 -8.28 -2.94 -4.39
CA GLU A 45 -9.63 -3.24 -3.94
C GLU A 45 -9.61 -3.72 -2.49
N MET A 46 -8.75 -4.70 -2.17
CA MET A 46 -8.59 -5.20 -0.80
C MET A 46 -8.13 -4.11 0.15
N HIS A 47 -7.06 -3.38 -0.21
CA HIS A 47 -6.56 -2.28 0.60
C HIS A 47 -7.64 -1.22 0.86
N ASN A 48 -8.37 -0.80 -0.17
CA ASN A 48 -9.40 0.23 -0.05
C ASN A 48 -10.58 -0.24 0.80
N ALA A 49 -11.01 -1.49 0.67
CA ALA A 49 -12.09 -2.05 1.48
C ALA A 49 -11.72 -2.13 2.96
N ILE A 50 -10.50 -2.60 3.27
CA ILE A 50 -9.99 -2.62 4.64
C ILE A 50 -9.91 -1.20 5.20
N MET A 51 -9.39 -0.24 4.43
CA MET A 51 -9.26 1.14 4.87
C MET A 51 -10.62 1.84 5.05
N ALA A 52 -11.63 1.48 4.25
CA ALA A 52 -12.99 2.00 4.44
C ALA A 52 -13.60 1.54 5.77
N GLN A 53 -13.17 0.38 6.28
CA GLN A 53 -13.72 -0.28 7.47
C GLN A 53 -12.67 -0.41 8.59
N PHE A 54 -11.65 0.46 8.59
CA PHE A 54 -10.50 0.37 9.51
C PHE A 54 -10.89 0.47 10.99
N ARG A 55 -12.05 1.07 11.30
CA ARG A 55 -12.58 1.16 12.67
C ARG A 55 -13.05 -0.20 13.17
N ASP A 56 -13.69 -0.98 12.30
CA ASP A 56 -14.23 -2.30 12.61
C ASP A 56 -13.13 -3.34 12.66
N LEU A 57 -12.08 -3.18 11.85
CA LEU A 57 -10.87 -4.01 11.87
C LEU A 57 -10.29 -4.15 13.29
N LYS A 58 -10.40 -3.12 14.13
CA LYS A 58 -9.87 -3.17 15.50
C LYS A 58 -10.52 -4.28 16.34
N ASN A 59 -11.80 -4.57 16.10
CA ASN A 59 -12.60 -5.50 16.87
C ASN A 59 -12.93 -6.79 16.08
N ASN A 60 -12.64 -6.82 14.79
CA ASN A 60 -12.86 -7.96 13.91
C ASN A 60 -11.59 -8.23 13.09
N GLU A 61 -10.77 -9.15 13.56
CA GLU A 61 -9.52 -9.51 12.88
C GLU A 61 -9.70 -10.36 11.62
N ASP A 62 -10.91 -10.88 11.41
CA ASP A 62 -11.29 -11.66 10.23
C ASP A 62 -11.99 -10.80 9.18
N LEU A 63 -12.16 -9.50 9.45
CA LEU A 63 -12.70 -8.55 8.49
C LEU A 63 -12.00 -8.64 7.11
N PRO A 64 -10.66 -8.69 7.00
CA PRO A 64 -10.02 -8.82 5.69
C PRO A 64 -10.37 -10.13 4.95
N LEU A 65 -10.60 -11.21 5.68
CA LEU A 65 -11.00 -12.50 5.11
C LEU A 65 -12.44 -12.43 4.56
N GLN A 66 -13.34 -11.80 5.32
CA GLN A 66 -14.74 -11.58 4.91
C GLN A 66 -14.80 -10.73 3.64
N LEU A 67 -14.02 -9.63 3.61
CA LEU A 67 -13.91 -8.78 2.43
C LEU A 67 -13.34 -9.54 1.22
N ALA A 68 -12.42 -10.49 1.43
CA ALA A 68 -11.88 -11.31 0.36
C ALA A 68 -12.96 -12.21 -0.27
N ASP A 69 -13.79 -12.81 0.56
CA ASP A 69 -14.91 -13.66 0.14
C ASP A 69 -15.95 -12.87 -0.64
N GLU A 70 -16.34 -11.69 -0.13
CA GLU A 70 -17.23 -10.75 -0.83
C GLU A 70 -16.69 -10.30 -2.19
N MET A 71 -15.37 -10.18 -2.33
CA MET A 71 -14.71 -9.86 -3.58
C MET A 71 -14.60 -11.04 -4.55
N GLY A 72 -14.98 -12.25 -4.13
CA GLY A 72 -14.82 -13.47 -4.92
C GLY A 72 -13.35 -13.83 -5.17
N LEU A 73 -12.48 -13.61 -4.17
CA LEU A 73 -11.11 -14.15 -4.20
C LEU A 73 -11.12 -15.65 -3.89
N ASP A 74 -10.11 -16.36 -4.39
CA ASP A 74 -9.87 -17.73 -3.96
C ASP A 74 -9.33 -17.69 -2.52
N ILE A 75 -10.17 -18.09 -1.57
CA ILE A 75 -9.86 -18.05 -0.15
C ILE A 75 -8.76 -19.04 0.24
N GLN A 76 -8.70 -20.20 -0.42
CA GLN A 76 -7.66 -21.18 -0.12
C GLN A 76 -6.30 -20.62 -0.56
N LEU A 77 -6.22 -20.12 -1.80
CA LEU A 77 -5.00 -19.48 -2.31
C LEU A 77 -4.60 -18.26 -1.46
N LEU A 78 -5.58 -17.46 -1.03
CA LEU A 78 -5.34 -16.30 -0.18
C LEU A 78 -4.68 -16.69 1.16
N GLN A 79 -5.19 -17.73 1.81
CA GLN A 79 -4.64 -18.22 3.08
C GLN A 79 -3.25 -18.83 2.90
N GLU A 80 -3.03 -19.59 1.82
CA GLU A 80 -1.72 -20.11 1.43
C GLU A 80 -0.72 -18.97 1.21
N ASP A 81 -1.09 -17.96 0.41
CA ASP A 81 -0.26 -16.78 0.14
C ASP A 81 0.06 -15.98 1.40
N MET A 82 -0.90 -15.82 2.31
CA MET A 82 -0.63 -15.14 3.58
C MET A 82 0.39 -15.87 4.46
N SER A 83 0.50 -17.19 4.33
CA SER A 83 1.49 -17.99 5.04
C SER A 83 2.87 -17.95 4.41
N ASP A 84 2.98 -17.43 3.18
CA ASP A 84 4.25 -17.30 2.47
C ASP A 84 5.17 -16.28 3.17
N PRO A 85 6.35 -16.72 3.67
CA PRO A 85 7.30 -15.82 4.32
C PRO A 85 7.79 -14.68 3.41
N ALA A 86 7.66 -14.79 2.08
CA ALA A 86 7.99 -13.73 1.14
C ALA A 86 7.16 -12.47 1.36
N LEU A 87 5.86 -12.58 1.69
CA LEU A 87 5.00 -11.41 1.94
C LEU A 87 5.41 -10.70 3.23
N GLN A 88 5.67 -11.46 4.30
CA GLN A 88 6.15 -10.89 5.55
C GLN A 88 7.54 -10.25 5.39
N LYS A 89 8.41 -10.85 4.58
CA LYS A 89 9.73 -10.29 4.24
C LYS A 89 9.60 -8.99 3.46
N GLN A 90 8.66 -8.91 2.50
CA GLN A 90 8.38 -7.68 1.75
C GLN A 90 7.95 -6.55 2.70
N ILE A 91 6.97 -6.80 3.58
CA ILE A 91 6.52 -5.81 4.58
C ILE A 91 7.69 -5.34 5.46
N TYR A 92 8.56 -6.25 5.87
CA TYR A 92 9.73 -5.92 6.68
C TYR A 92 10.73 -5.03 5.93
N GLN A 93 11.01 -5.35 4.66
CA GLN A 93 11.86 -4.54 3.80
C GLN A 93 11.30 -3.13 3.61
N GLU A 94 10.03 -3.02 3.22
CA GLU A 94 9.32 -1.75 3.03
C GLU A 94 9.31 -0.90 4.31
N THR A 95 9.13 -1.56 5.45
CA THR A 95 9.21 -0.91 6.77
C THR A 95 10.59 -0.34 7.06
N ASN A 96 11.66 -1.06 6.71
CA ASN A 96 13.02 -0.60 6.93
C ASN A 96 13.46 0.46 5.94
N GLU A 97 12.99 0.41 4.70
CA GLU A 97 13.19 1.47 3.73
C GLU A 97 12.65 2.80 4.27
N LEU A 98 11.40 2.84 4.77
CA LEU A 98 10.87 4.07 5.36
C LEU A 98 11.71 4.53 6.57
N LYS A 99 12.17 3.61 7.42
CA LYS A 99 13.06 3.99 8.54
C LYS A 99 14.38 4.59 8.06
N SER A 100 14.98 4.04 7.01
CA SER A 100 16.26 4.53 6.47
C SER A 100 16.18 5.94 5.87
N THR A 101 14.98 6.43 5.53
CA THR A 101 14.80 7.81 5.03
C THR A 101 15.06 8.88 6.09
N GLY A 102 15.03 8.54 7.39
CA GLY A 102 15.07 9.50 8.49
C GLY A 102 13.79 10.33 8.66
N LEU A 103 12.76 10.11 7.82
CA LEU A 103 11.47 10.78 7.92
C LEU A 103 10.72 10.32 9.18
N ARG A 104 9.78 11.16 9.64
CA ARG A 104 8.86 10.80 10.72
C ARG A 104 8.11 9.51 10.39
N LEU A 105 8.17 8.49 11.25
CA LEU A 105 7.52 7.19 11.04
C LEU A 105 5.99 7.27 11.21
N ALA A 106 5.31 7.70 10.16
CA ALA A 106 3.86 7.82 10.10
C ALA A 106 3.36 7.58 8.68
N VAL A 107 2.08 7.24 8.55
CA VAL A 107 1.37 7.06 7.27
C VAL A 107 0.05 7.85 7.29
N PRO A 108 -0.51 8.22 6.13
CA PRO A 108 0.00 8.01 4.78
C PRO A 108 1.15 8.96 4.40
N LYS A 109 2.07 8.47 3.56
CA LYS A 109 3.17 9.23 2.96
C LYS A 109 3.21 9.00 1.46
N ILE A 110 3.57 10.05 0.72
CA ILE A 110 3.90 9.98 -0.69
C ILE A 110 5.36 10.38 -0.80
N LEU A 111 6.17 9.53 -1.41
CA LEU A 111 7.56 9.84 -1.73
C LEU A 111 7.69 9.93 -3.24
N ILE A 112 8.42 10.94 -3.72
CA ILE A 112 8.73 11.13 -5.14
C ILE A 112 10.26 11.10 -5.24
N ASN A 113 10.79 10.12 -5.98
CA ASN A 113 12.24 9.88 -6.08
C ASN A 113 12.96 9.78 -4.72
N GLY A 114 12.29 9.24 -3.70
CA GLY A 114 12.84 9.05 -2.35
C GLY A 114 12.59 10.23 -1.39
N GLU A 115 12.11 11.38 -1.88
CA GLU A 115 11.82 12.56 -1.06
C GLU A 115 10.35 12.64 -0.68
N GLU A 116 10.03 13.05 0.55
CA GLU A 116 8.64 13.24 0.98
C GLU A 116 7.99 14.38 0.19
N PHE A 117 6.86 14.08 -0.44
CA PHE A 117 6.11 15.04 -1.25
C PHE A 117 5.64 16.23 -0.40
N ASP A 118 6.06 17.44 -0.79
CA ASP A 118 5.60 18.70 -0.20
C ASP A 118 4.17 19.02 -0.66
N ARG A 119 3.22 18.93 0.28
CA ARG A 119 1.78 19.13 0.04
C ARG A 119 1.37 20.59 -0.21
N LYS A 120 2.31 21.54 -0.30
CA LYS A 120 2.01 22.95 -0.63
C LYS A 120 1.42 23.15 -2.03
N LYS A 121 1.59 22.19 -2.94
CA LYS A 121 1.01 22.22 -4.28
C LYS A 121 0.33 20.88 -4.60
N PRO A 122 -0.57 20.81 -5.60
CA PRO A 122 -1.14 19.54 -6.04
C PRO A 122 -0.07 18.56 -6.52
N LEU A 123 -0.27 17.27 -6.27
CA LEU A 123 0.68 16.20 -6.64
C LEU A 123 0.99 16.23 -8.14
N GLU A 124 -0.04 16.43 -8.95
CA GLU A 124 0.05 16.47 -10.40
C GLU A 124 0.94 17.59 -10.90
N VAL A 125 0.85 18.77 -10.26
CA VAL A 125 1.68 19.93 -10.60
C VAL A 125 3.14 19.65 -10.26
N HIS A 126 3.41 19.08 -9.08
CA HIS A 126 4.76 18.76 -8.66
C HIS A 126 5.43 17.71 -9.55
N VAL A 127 4.69 16.65 -9.90
CA VAL A 127 5.20 15.60 -10.80
C VAL A 127 5.47 16.17 -12.19
N LYS A 128 4.57 17.01 -12.73
CA LYS A 128 4.80 17.68 -14.02
C LYS A 128 6.07 18.52 -14.00
N GLU A 129 6.29 19.33 -12.98
CA GLU A 129 7.51 20.15 -12.84
C GLU A 129 8.80 19.31 -12.75
N LEU A 130 8.74 18.09 -12.21
CA LEU A 130 9.87 17.18 -12.18
C LEU A 130 10.17 16.59 -13.57
N ILE A 131 9.12 16.21 -14.31
CA ILE A 131 9.23 15.69 -15.68
C ILE A 131 9.77 16.77 -16.62
N ASP A 132 9.21 17.98 -16.55
CA ASP A 132 9.63 19.12 -17.37
C ASP A 132 11.12 19.48 -17.15
N ARG A 133 11.66 19.25 -15.93
CA ARG A 133 13.08 19.50 -15.60
C ARG A 133 14.04 18.40 -16.05
N ALA A 134 13.53 17.19 -16.29
CA ALA A 134 14.32 16.04 -16.71
C ALA A 134 14.40 15.89 -18.24
N SER A 135 13.60 16.67 -18.97
CA SER A 135 13.53 16.74 -20.45
C SER A 135 14.46 17.80 -21.01
#